data_AF-A0A7X7BCL5-F1
#
_entry.id   AF-A0A7X7BCL5-F1
#
_cell.length_a   1.000
_cell.length_b   1.000
_cell.length_c   1.000
_cell.angle_alpha   90.00
_cell.angle_beta   90.00
_cell.angle_gamma   90.00
#
_symmetry.space_group_name_H-M   'P 1'
#
loop_
_entity.id
_entity.type
_entity.pdbx_description
1 polymer ?
#
loop_
_entity_poly.entity_id
_entity_poly.type
_entity_poly.pdbx_seq_one_letter_code
_entity_poly.pdbx_strand_id
1 'polypeptide(L)'
;MEIHSGPVALEVGTPKIGSFTCAASPVVRASEFLSACLYRRGDVARAQKRVELVVPEEALKKGATSLGAVSTEQSRLGLMPGFSLSFPWAGRMEKTADGGQTDLRLLPAGVAAVNAQDWFVDVVESKEGGFSLADAVRKMKAKGVLSPDNLSDPENGVFQSDTGEITMRSREHLLQVKSSRTEAVSLEAGKRERVGVLTVEGSSVAACVAVCSVTPDPVASSGRMVLLYSTEMVNTGMVVGPDREMMKDTGRGPALMRCGKLSVTLACKDPERVSLYALGFDGVRREKLPVSVVAGQLRVQIETASLADGPTPFFELVRN
;
A
#
# COMPACT_ATOMS: atom_id res chain seq x y z
N MET A 1 9.56 4.67 -2.73
CA MET A 1 9.54 5.03 -4.15
C MET A 1 10.67 4.26 -4.81
N GLU A 2 10.40 3.04 -5.27
CA GLU A 2 11.39 2.18 -5.93
C GLU A 2 11.48 2.57 -7.41
N ILE A 3 12.04 3.75 -7.70
CA ILE A 3 12.44 4.09 -9.07
C ILE A 3 13.96 4.12 -9.06
N HIS A 4 14.53 2.99 -9.43
CA HIS A 4 15.98 2.81 -9.46
C HIS A 4 16.55 3.00 -10.88
N SER A 5 15.80 2.65 -11.95
CA SER A 5 16.24 2.88 -13.34
C SER A 5 15.10 2.87 -14.37
N GLY A 6 15.29 3.59 -15.49
CA GLY A 6 14.40 3.55 -16.67
C GLY A 6 12.94 3.94 -16.43
N PRO A 7 12.62 5.10 -15.80
CA PRO A 7 11.24 5.58 -15.64
C PRO A 7 10.59 5.96 -16.98
N VAL A 8 11.40 6.51 -17.89
CA VAL A 8 11.03 6.92 -19.25
C VAL A 8 11.94 6.17 -20.21
N ALA A 9 11.35 5.51 -21.20
CA ALA A 9 12.11 4.88 -22.27
C ALA A 9 11.79 5.62 -23.58
N LEU A 10 12.80 6.33 -24.12
CA LEU A 10 12.68 7.17 -25.31
C LEU A 10 12.79 6.37 -26.61
N GLU A 11 13.53 5.26 -26.57
CA GLU A 11 13.54 4.23 -27.61
C GLU A 11 13.32 2.88 -26.95
N VAL A 12 12.33 2.15 -27.47
CA VAL A 12 11.87 0.92 -26.87
C VAL A 12 11.78 -0.08 -28.00
N GLY A 13 12.73 -1.02 -28.04
CA GLY A 13 12.51 -2.26 -28.77
C GLY A 13 11.36 -3.04 -28.12
N THR A 14 11.52 -4.33 -27.90
CA THR A 14 10.62 -5.11 -27.03
C THR A 14 11.34 -5.36 -25.70
N PRO A 15 11.44 -4.38 -24.79
CA PRO A 15 12.13 -4.57 -23.53
C PRO A 15 11.44 -5.66 -22.72
N LYS A 16 12.25 -6.53 -22.15
CA LYS A 16 11.80 -7.43 -21.09
C LYS A 16 11.67 -6.63 -19.79
N ILE A 17 10.75 -7.04 -18.94
CA ILE A 17 10.72 -6.66 -17.54
C ILE A 17 12.00 -7.16 -16.88
N GLY A 18 12.67 -6.28 -16.15
CA GLY A 18 13.73 -6.62 -15.21
C GLY A 18 13.42 -6.07 -13.82
N SER A 19 14.12 -6.60 -12.82
CA SER A 19 14.19 -5.95 -11.51
C SER A 19 14.55 -4.48 -11.68
N PHE A 20 13.89 -3.60 -10.94
CA PHE A 20 14.21 -2.17 -10.92
C PHE A 20 13.96 -1.39 -12.23
N THR A 21 13.29 -1.99 -13.23
CA THR A 21 12.89 -1.32 -14.49
C THR A 21 11.40 -0.96 -14.48
N CYS A 22 11.08 0.29 -14.85
CA CYS A 22 9.71 0.80 -14.75
C CYS A 22 8.98 0.87 -16.11
N ALA A 23 9.66 1.36 -17.16
CA ALA A 23 8.99 1.75 -18.42
C ALA A 23 8.20 0.62 -19.11
N ALA A 24 8.74 -0.60 -19.14
CA ALA A 24 8.11 -1.74 -19.82
C ALA A 24 7.02 -2.44 -19.01
N SER A 25 6.82 -2.03 -17.76
CA SER A 25 6.06 -2.77 -16.75
C SER A 25 4.69 -2.14 -16.53
N PRO A 26 3.58 -2.74 -17.02
CA PRO A 26 2.25 -2.18 -16.84
C PRO A 26 1.86 -2.03 -15.36
N VAL A 27 2.29 -2.98 -14.53
CA VAL A 27 2.04 -2.98 -13.09
C VAL A 27 2.83 -1.87 -12.39
N VAL A 28 4.12 -1.71 -12.71
CA VAL A 28 4.94 -0.65 -12.08
C VAL A 28 4.47 0.73 -12.53
N ARG A 29 4.02 0.91 -13.77
CA ARG A 29 3.42 2.17 -14.23
C ARG A 29 2.15 2.51 -13.41
N ALA A 30 1.28 1.53 -13.17
CA ALA A 30 0.11 1.71 -12.32
C ALA A 30 0.50 2.03 -10.86
N SER A 31 1.49 1.31 -10.31
CA SER A 31 2.03 1.56 -8.97
C SER A 31 2.69 2.93 -8.83
N GLU A 32 3.37 3.43 -9.87
CA GLU A 32 3.96 4.77 -9.91
C GLU A 32 2.87 5.85 -9.87
N PHE A 33 1.84 5.72 -10.71
CA PHE A 33 0.70 6.63 -10.70
C PHE A 33 0.00 6.65 -9.34
N LEU A 34 -0.28 5.47 -8.78
CA LEU A 34 -0.92 5.35 -7.47
C LEU A 34 -0.02 5.95 -6.37
N SER A 35 1.27 5.64 -6.35
CA SER A 35 2.22 6.20 -5.39
C SER A 35 2.33 7.72 -5.50
N ALA A 36 2.26 8.27 -6.70
CA ALA A 36 2.24 9.72 -6.91
C ALA A 36 0.98 10.35 -6.31
N CYS A 37 -0.19 9.70 -6.45
CA CYS A 37 -1.42 10.14 -5.80
C CYS A 37 -1.32 10.04 -4.26
N LEU A 38 -0.94 8.88 -3.75
CA LEU A 38 -0.87 8.60 -2.32
C LEU A 38 0.11 9.52 -1.58
N TYR A 39 1.36 9.59 -2.05
CA TYR A 39 2.46 10.19 -1.26
C TYR A 39 2.93 11.54 -1.80
N ARG A 40 3.03 11.71 -3.12
CA ARG A 40 3.55 12.96 -3.70
C ARG A 40 2.49 14.06 -3.71
N ARG A 41 1.26 13.71 -4.08
CA ARG A 41 0.10 14.61 -3.99
C ARG A 41 -0.41 14.72 -2.55
N GLY A 42 -0.11 13.72 -1.72
CA GLY A 42 -0.46 13.72 -0.30
C GLY A 42 -1.91 13.31 -0.04
N ASP A 43 -2.46 12.41 -0.86
CA ASP A 43 -3.80 11.89 -0.64
C ASP A 43 -3.91 11.08 0.66
N VAL A 44 -2.81 10.48 1.13
CA VAL A 44 -2.71 9.84 2.44
C VAL A 44 -1.95 10.75 3.40
N ALA A 45 -2.54 10.98 4.56
CA ALA A 45 -1.96 11.75 5.64
C ALA A 45 -0.72 11.06 6.22
N ARG A 46 0.26 11.88 6.62
CA ARG A 46 1.40 11.40 7.40
C ARG A 46 0.91 10.91 8.76
N ALA A 47 1.61 9.91 9.31
CA ALA A 47 1.38 9.48 10.69
C ALA A 47 1.46 10.68 11.65
N GLN A 48 0.49 10.76 12.55
CA GLN A 48 0.31 11.84 13.51
C GLN A 48 1.04 11.56 14.82
N LYS A 49 1.24 10.27 15.13
CA LYS A 49 1.83 9.76 16.35
C LYS A 49 3.03 8.89 16.05
N ARG A 50 3.95 8.78 17.01
CA ARG A 50 5.22 8.08 16.82
C ARG A 50 5.58 7.17 17.99
N VAL A 51 5.95 5.94 17.62
CA VAL A 51 6.62 4.98 18.49
C VAL A 51 8.10 4.94 18.15
N GLU A 52 8.94 4.97 19.17
CA GLU A 52 10.39 4.91 19.05
C GLU A 52 10.92 3.70 19.81
N LEU A 53 11.76 2.88 19.16
CA LEU A 53 12.58 1.92 19.88
C LEU A 53 13.89 2.61 20.29
N VAL A 54 14.10 2.72 21.59
CA VAL A 54 15.31 3.28 22.17
C VAL A 54 16.34 2.16 22.28
N VAL A 55 17.39 2.20 21.46
CA VAL A 55 18.43 1.16 21.40
C VAL A 55 19.57 1.53 22.36
N PRO A 56 19.73 0.84 23.50
CA PRO A 56 20.83 1.13 24.43
C PRO A 56 22.19 0.74 23.84
N GLU A 57 23.27 1.39 24.29
CA GLU A 57 24.62 1.13 23.77
C GLU A 57 25.04 -0.33 23.98
N GLU A 58 24.72 -0.85 25.17
CA GLU A 58 24.99 -2.23 25.56
C GLU A 58 24.31 -3.27 24.65
N ALA A 59 23.16 -2.92 24.07
CA ALA A 59 22.46 -3.82 23.15
C ALA A 59 23.24 -4.05 21.85
N LEU A 60 24.09 -3.10 21.44
CA LEU A 60 24.98 -3.25 20.29
C LEU A 60 26.36 -3.77 20.66
N LYS A 61 26.81 -3.56 21.90
CA LYS A 61 28.13 -4.04 22.36
C LYS A 61 28.14 -5.53 22.75
N LYS A 62 26.98 -6.13 23.04
CA LYS A 62 26.88 -7.53 23.48
C LYS A 62 26.32 -8.45 22.40
N GLY A 63 27.12 -9.45 22.01
CA GLY A 63 26.69 -10.59 21.20
C GLY A 63 26.34 -10.27 19.74
N ALA A 64 25.56 -11.14 19.10
CA ALA A 64 25.16 -11.03 17.68
C ALA A 64 24.07 -9.97 17.41
N THR A 65 23.55 -9.30 18.45
CA THR A 65 22.47 -8.32 18.36
C THR A 65 22.83 -7.10 17.50
N SER A 66 24.11 -6.73 17.43
CA SER A 66 24.61 -5.68 16.52
C SER A 66 24.56 -6.05 15.03
N LEU A 67 24.45 -7.34 14.71
CA LEU A 67 24.24 -7.86 13.36
C LEU A 67 22.76 -8.21 13.10
N GLY A 68 21.90 -8.05 14.11
CA GLY A 68 20.48 -8.39 14.06
C GLY A 68 19.61 -7.24 13.57
N ALA A 69 18.47 -7.58 12.97
CA ALA A 69 17.40 -6.64 12.70
C ALA A 69 16.52 -6.43 13.95
N VAL A 70 15.70 -5.37 13.94
CA VAL A 70 14.57 -5.25 14.87
C VAL A 70 13.73 -6.52 14.78
N SER A 71 13.24 -7.02 15.92
CA SER A 71 12.42 -8.23 15.94
C SER A 71 11.21 -8.10 15.00
N THR A 72 10.78 -9.21 14.40
CA THR A 72 9.65 -9.21 13.47
C THR A 72 8.39 -8.63 14.11
N GLU A 73 8.10 -8.98 15.36
CA GLU A 73 6.94 -8.46 16.10
C GLU A 73 7.02 -6.94 16.31
N GLN A 74 8.18 -6.41 16.70
CA GLN A 74 8.32 -4.96 16.88
C GLN A 74 8.36 -4.19 15.57
N SER A 75 8.88 -4.78 14.49
CA SER A 75 8.86 -4.16 13.17
C SER A 75 7.44 -3.92 12.65
N ARG A 76 6.46 -4.76 13.06
CA ARG A 76 5.04 -4.57 12.74
C ARG A 76 4.43 -3.32 13.37
N LEU A 77 5.07 -2.70 14.37
CA LEU A 77 4.65 -1.40 14.88
C LEU A 77 4.66 -0.32 13.78
N GLY A 78 5.56 -0.44 12.79
CA GLY A 78 5.60 0.48 11.64
C GLY A 78 4.38 0.45 10.71
N LEU A 79 3.43 -0.46 10.95
CA LEU A 79 2.17 -0.56 10.19
C LEU A 79 1.04 0.29 10.80
N MET A 80 1.24 0.86 11.99
CA MET A 80 0.19 1.54 12.76
C MET A 80 0.54 3.02 12.97
N PRO A 81 1.38 3.44 13.93
CA PRO A 81 1.89 4.82 13.98
C PRO A 81 3.19 4.99 13.19
N GLY A 82 3.72 6.21 13.17
CA GLY A 82 5.10 6.46 12.77
C GLY A 82 6.06 5.64 13.64
N PHE A 83 7.11 5.09 13.03
CA PHE A 83 8.06 4.21 13.71
C PHE A 83 9.49 4.69 13.50
N SER A 84 10.27 4.68 14.57
CA SER A 84 11.65 5.18 14.56
C SER A 84 12.54 4.41 15.52
N LEU A 85 13.85 4.53 15.31
CA LEU A 85 14.89 4.04 16.22
C LEU A 85 15.67 5.24 16.76
N SER A 86 16.00 5.22 18.05
CA SER A 86 16.93 6.18 18.64
C SER A 86 18.14 5.50 19.26
N PHE A 87 19.30 6.13 19.11
CA PHE A 87 20.59 5.70 19.66
C PHE A 87 21.10 6.83 20.55
N PRO A 88 20.59 6.92 21.78
CA PRO A 88 20.71 8.13 22.58
C PRO A 88 22.12 8.46 23.06
N TRP A 89 22.96 7.44 23.11
CA TRP A 89 24.39 7.49 23.40
C TRP A 89 25.22 7.88 22.18
N ALA A 90 24.64 7.86 20.97
CA ALA A 90 25.31 8.26 19.74
C ALA A 90 24.91 9.69 19.37
N GLY A 91 25.91 10.53 19.07
CA GLY A 91 25.65 11.84 18.51
C GLY A 91 24.94 11.73 17.16
N ARG A 92 23.83 12.46 16.98
CA ARG A 92 23.17 12.53 15.68
C ARG A 92 24.06 13.30 14.69
N MET A 93 24.20 12.76 13.48
CA MET A 93 24.95 13.42 12.41
C MET A 93 24.30 14.74 12.01
N GLU A 94 25.14 15.76 11.75
CA GLU A 94 24.69 17.06 11.26
C GLU A 94 23.84 16.89 9.98
N LYS A 95 22.77 17.68 9.85
CA LYS A 95 21.82 17.66 8.71
C LYS A 95 20.92 16.43 8.59
N THR A 96 20.90 15.54 9.59
CA THR A 96 19.84 14.52 9.70
C THR A 96 18.62 15.07 10.42
N ALA A 97 17.42 14.63 10.03
CA ALA A 97 16.17 15.09 10.62
C ALA A 97 16.15 14.82 12.14
N ASP A 98 15.53 15.73 12.90
CA ASP A 98 15.50 15.71 14.36
C ASP A 98 14.68 14.55 14.96
N GLY A 99 14.08 13.69 14.13
CA GLY A 99 13.29 12.55 14.58
C GLY A 99 11.96 12.94 15.22
N GLY A 100 11.57 14.23 15.18
CA GLY A 100 10.27 14.73 15.64
C GLY A 100 9.89 14.39 17.08
N GLN A 101 8.66 14.73 17.44
CA GLN A 101 8.08 14.34 18.72
C GLN A 101 7.79 12.83 18.75
N THR A 102 8.04 12.20 19.90
CA THR A 102 7.76 10.78 20.17
C THR A 102 6.68 10.66 21.23
N ASP A 103 5.66 9.85 20.98
CA ASP A 103 4.53 9.64 21.88
C ASP A 103 4.68 8.39 22.76
N LEU A 104 5.47 7.41 22.31
CA LEU A 104 5.77 6.18 23.07
C LEU A 104 7.18 5.68 22.79
N ARG A 105 7.94 5.39 23.84
CA ARG A 105 9.28 4.81 23.77
C ARG A 105 9.27 3.39 24.29
N LEU A 106 9.85 2.46 23.54
CA LEU A 106 9.97 1.04 23.91
C LEU A 106 11.42 0.59 23.85
N LEU A 107 11.78 -0.46 24.58
CA LEU A 107 13.05 -1.15 24.37
C LEU A 107 12.94 -2.19 23.25
N PRO A 108 14.02 -2.46 22.49
CA PRO A 108 14.09 -3.64 21.64
C PRO A 108 13.86 -4.93 22.43
N ALA A 109 13.20 -5.91 21.82
CA ALA A 109 12.93 -7.21 22.42
C ALA A 109 14.26 -7.91 22.76
N GLY A 110 14.30 -8.58 23.92
CA GLY A 110 15.51 -9.25 24.41
C GLY A 110 16.52 -8.32 25.10
N VAL A 111 16.24 -7.01 25.19
CA VAL A 111 17.03 -6.07 25.97
C VAL A 111 16.40 -5.92 27.36
N ALA A 112 17.16 -6.30 28.39
CA ALA A 112 16.73 -6.10 29.78
C ALA A 112 16.56 -4.60 30.07
N ALA A 113 15.53 -4.25 30.84
CA ALA A 113 15.32 -2.89 31.31
C ALA A 113 16.44 -2.50 32.29
N VAL A 114 17.54 -1.98 31.76
CA VAL A 114 18.57 -1.34 32.58
C VAL A 114 17.97 -0.01 33.03
N ASN A 115 17.86 0.22 34.33
CA ASN A 115 17.34 1.44 34.98
C ASN A 115 17.72 2.72 34.19
N ALA A 116 16.87 3.12 33.27
CA ALA A 116 17.03 4.34 32.48
C ALA A 116 16.47 5.48 33.31
N GLN A 117 17.24 5.92 34.31
CA GLN A 117 16.76 6.86 35.34
C GLN A 117 16.34 8.25 34.82
N ASP A 118 16.50 8.57 33.53
CA ASP A 118 16.06 9.85 32.97
C ASP A 118 15.13 9.74 31.75
N TRP A 119 14.86 8.52 31.26
CA TRP A 119 14.15 8.31 30.00
C TRP A 119 12.93 7.45 30.28
N PHE A 120 11.72 8.04 30.24
CA PHE A 120 10.46 7.30 30.36
C PHE A 120 10.34 6.29 29.20
N VAL A 121 10.91 5.11 29.38
CA VAL A 121 10.86 3.98 28.46
C VAL A 121 9.90 2.95 29.02
N ASP A 122 8.95 2.57 28.19
CA ASP A 122 7.94 1.60 28.54
C ASP A 122 8.41 0.19 28.19
N VAL A 123 8.31 -0.70 29.17
CA VAL A 123 8.45 -2.15 28.94
C VAL A 123 7.07 -2.71 28.58
N VAL A 124 7.04 -3.52 27.53
CA VAL A 124 5.85 -4.27 27.10
C VAL A 124 6.26 -5.73 27.03
N GLU A 125 5.78 -6.50 28.00
CA GLU A 125 6.08 -7.93 28.12
C GLU A 125 4.81 -8.76 28.11
N SER A 126 4.91 -9.97 27.55
CA SER A 126 3.88 -11.00 27.60
C SER A 126 3.88 -11.72 28.96
N LYS A 127 2.80 -12.46 29.26
CA LYS A 127 2.74 -13.32 30.45
C LYS A 127 3.80 -14.43 30.46
N GLU A 128 4.36 -14.78 29.31
CA GLU A 128 5.36 -15.83 29.11
C GLU A 128 6.80 -15.26 29.02
N GLY A 129 6.96 -13.93 29.19
CA GLY A 129 8.20 -13.20 28.96
C GLY A 129 8.37 -12.75 27.51
N GLY A 130 9.07 -11.63 27.29
CA GLY A 130 9.35 -11.08 25.96
C GLY A 130 8.26 -10.18 25.37
N PHE A 131 8.52 -9.53 24.23
CA PHE A 131 7.64 -8.49 23.67
C PHE A 131 6.30 -9.05 23.17
N SER A 132 5.20 -8.41 23.58
CA SER A 132 3.84 -8.71 23.11
C SER A 132 3.30 -7.56 22.26
N LEU A 133 3.07 -7.82 20.97
CA LEU A 133 2.51 -6.82 20.05
C LEU A 133 1.06 -6.44 20.43
N ALA A 134 0.27 -7.41 20.92
CA ALA A 134 -1.10 -7.16 21.39
C ALA A 134 -1.13 -6.22 22.60
N ASP A 135 -0.23 -6.43 23.57
CA ASP A 135 -0.08 -5.53 24.72
C ASP A 135 0.44 -4.16 24.31
N ALA A 136 1.34 -4.10 23.32
CA ALA A 136 1.81 -2.82 22.77
C ALA A 136 0.65 -2.04 22.15
N VAL A 137 -0.25 -2.69 21.40
CA VAL A 137 -1.45 -2.05 20.83
C VAL A 137 -2.40 -1.58 21.93
N ARG A 138 -2.68 -2.40 22.94
CA ARG A 138 -3.49 -1.99 24.11
C ARG A 138 -2.92 -0.75 24.78
N LYS A 139 -1.60 -0.72 24.97
CA LYS A 139 -0.88 0.42 25.56
C LYS A 139 -0.92 1.66 24.68
N MET A 140 -0.74 1.50 23.36
CA MET A 140 -0.86 2.60 22.39
C MET A 140 -2.26 3.23 22.41
N LYS A 141 -3.32 2.42 22.50
CA LYS A 141 -4.70 2.91 22.66
C LYS A 141 -4.90 3.65 23.99
N ALA A 142 -4.43 3.07 25.10
CA ALA A 142 -4.53 3.69 26.43
C ALA A 142 -3.78 5.03 26.54
N LYS A 143 -2.66 5.19 25.81
CA LYS A 143 -1.88 6.44 25.78
C LYS A 143 -2.29 7.41 24.68
N GLY A 144 -3.30 7.09 23.87
CA GLY A 144 -3.76 7.96 22.77
C GLY A 144 -2.77 8.06 21.59
N VAL A 145 -1.84 7.10 21.46
CA VAL A 145 -1.00 6.93 20.25
C VAL A 145 -1.86 6.39 19.11
N LEU A 146 -2.79 5.49 19.43
CA LEU A 146 -3.85 5.06 18.54
C LEU A 146 -5.19 5.50 19.14
N SER A 147 -6.17 5.83 18.30
CA SER A 147 -7.52 6.09 18.78
C SER A 147 -8.15 4.82 19.37
N PRO A 148 -9.09 4.94 20.32
CA PRO A 148 -9.83 3.79 20.84
C PRO A 148 -10.55 2.99 19.75
N ASP A 149 -11.05 3.68 18.72
CA ASP A 149 -11.77 3.10 17.58
C ASP A 149 -10.85 2.53 16.48
N ASN A 150 -9.52 2.65 16.63
CA ASN A 150 -8.58 2.08 15.66
C ASN A 150 -8.73 0.56 15.60
N LEU A 151 -8.84 0.02 14.38
CA LEU A 151 -9.15 -1.38 14.10
C LEU A 151 -8.00 -2.36 14.37
N SER A 152 -6.80 -1.86 14.72
CA SER A 152 -5.64 -2.71 14.92
C SER A 152 -5.90 -3.77 15.99
N ASP A 153 -5.74 -5.02 15.56
CA ASP A 153 -5.86 -6.24 16.33
C ASP A 153 -4.83 -7.25 15.78
N PRO A 154 -3.59 -7.21 16.28
CA PRO A 154 -2.51 -8.05 15.80
C PRO A 154 -2.79 -9.56 15.97
N GLU A 155 -3.57 -9.95 16.99
CA GLU A 155 -3.93 -11.36 17.24
C GLU A 155 -4.82 -11.91 16.12
N ASN A 156 -5.57 -11.03 15.45
CA ASN A 156 -6.35 -11.34 14.26
C ASN A 156 -5.70 -10.89 12.95
N GLY A 157 -4.45 -10.40 13.00
CA GLY A 157 -3.69 -9.99 11.83
C GLY A 157 -4.21 -8.71 11.17
N VAL A 158 -4.89 -7.84 11.93
CA VAL A 158 -5.42 -6.55 11.48
C VAL A 158 -4.53 -5.42 11.96
N PHE A 159 -4.10 -4.55 11.05
CA PHE A 159 -3.26 -3.39 11.33
C PHE A 159 -3.85 -2.18 10.62
N GLN A 160 -4.13 -1.11 11.36
CA GLN A 160 -4.66 0.13 10.82
C GLN A 160 -3.76 1.30 11.22
N SER A 161 -3.43 2.16 10.27
CA SER A 161 -2.65 3.37 10.52
C SER A 161 -3.31 4.24 11.59
N ASP A 162 -2.52 5.03 12.31
CA ASP A 162 -3.02 5.98 13.31
C ASP A 162 -4.01 7.00 12.72
N THR A 163 -3.87 7.33 11.43
CA THR A 163 -4.82 8.15 10.66
C THR A 163 -6.12 7.44 10.29
N GLY A 164 -6.14 6.11 10.35
CA GLY A 164 -7.28 5.28 9.91
C GLY A 164 -7.36 5.06 8.39
N GLU A 165 -6.48 5.66 7.60
CA GLU A 165 -6.56 5.67 6.13
C GLU A 165 -5.96 4.42 5.47
N ILE A 166 -5.06 3.69 6.16
CA ILE A 166 -4.49 2.43 5.65
C ILE A 166 -4.89 1.30 6.59
N THR A 167 -5.45 0.22 6.02
CA THR A 167 -5.80 -0.99 6.78
C THR A 167 -5.26 -2.22 6.08
N MET A 168 -4.47 -3.02 6.78
CA MET A 168 -4.02 -4.34 6.35
C MET A 168 -4.74 -5.43 7.13
N ARG A 169 -5.33 -6.40 6.42
CA ARG A 169 -5.87 -7.64 6.98
C ARG A 169 -5.04 -8.79 6.43
N SER A 170 -3.97 -9.11 7.13
CA SER A 170 -2.92 -10.04 6.66
C SER A 170 -3.45 -11.45 6.42
N ARG A 171 -4.34 -11.96 7.28
CA ARG A 171 -4.97 -13.28 7.10
C ARG A 171 -5.89 -13.36 5.88
N GLU A 172 -6.38 -12.22 5.39
CA GLU A 172 -7.22 -12.12 4.20
C GLU A 172 -6.42 -11.78 2.94
N HIS A 173 -5.10 -11.57 3.03
CA HIS A 173 -4.25 -11.04 1.96
C HIS A 173 -4.82 -9.73 1.37
N LEU A 174 -5.22 -8.82 2.25
CA LEU A 174 -5.88 -7.58 1.87
C LEU A 174 -5.17 -6.36 2.43
N LEU A 175 -4.96 -5.37 1.57
CA LEU A 175 -4.44 -4.04 1.93
C LEU A 175 -5.32 -2.97 1.30
N GLN A 176 -5.85 -2.09 2.12
CA GLN A 176 -6.79 -1.05 1.74
C GLN A 176 -6.22 0.33 2.04
N VAL A 177 -6.48 1.28 1.14
CA VAL A 177 -6.31 2.71 1.38
C VAL A 177 -7.65 3.40 1.19
N LYS A 178 -8.07 4.18 2.18
CA LYS A 178 -9.30 4.98 2.14
C LYS A 178 -8.97 6.41 2.55
N SER A 179 -8.85 7.28 1.58
CA SER A 179 -8.79 8.73 1.79
C SER A 179 -9.83 9.45 0.95
N SER A 180 -9.92 10.77 1.10
CA SER A 180 -10.92 11.57 0.38
C SER A 180 -10.73 11.52 -1.14
N ARG A 181 -9.49 11.53 -1.62
CA ARG A 181 -9.14 11.65 -3.06
C ARG A 181 -8.65 10.36 -3.69
N THR A 182 -8.32 9.34 -2.89
CA THR A 182 -7.95 8.02 -3.38
C THR A 182 -8.55 6.92 -2.51
N GLU A 183 -9.24 5.98 -3.15
CA GLU A 183 -9.70 4.74 -2.55
C GLU A 183 -9.09 3.56 -3.31
N ALA A 184 -8.42 2.65 -2.61
CA ALA A 184 -7.71 1.53 -3.21
C ALA A 184 -7.80 0.27 -2.35
N VAL A 185 -7.74 -0.89 -2.99
CA VAL A 185 -7.63 -2.19 -2.34
C VAL A 185 -6.82 -3.17 -3.19
N SER A 186 -5.90 -3.88 -2.56
CA SER A 186 -5.31 -5.12 -3.11
C SER A 186 -5.99 -6.31 -2.46
N LEU A 187 -6.50 -7.23 -3.28
CA LEU A 187 -7.29 -8.38 -2.83
C LEU A 187 -7.13 -9.58 -3.77
N GLU A 188 -7.43 -10.77 -3.24
CA GLU A 188 -7.45 -11.99 -4.04
C GLU A 188 -8.67 -12.10 -4.96
N ALA A 189 -8.58 -13.01 -5.93
CA ALA A 189 -9.65 -13.28 -6.88
C ALA A 189 -10.96 -13.67 -6.17
N GLY A 190 -12.09 -13.25 -6.74
CA GLY A 190 -13.43 -13.58 -6.27
C GLY A 190 -13.88 -12.88 -4.99
N LYS A 191 -12.99 -12.13 -4.31
CA LYS A 191 -13.35 -11.39 -3.10
C LYS A 191 -14.10 -10.11 -3.41
N ARG A 192 -15.06 -9.77 -2.54
CA ARG A 192 -15.77 -8.50 -2.53
C ARG A 192 -15.22 -7.64 -1.39
N GLU A 193 -14.92 -6.38 -1.65
CA GLU A 193 -14.49 -5.42 -0.62
C GLU A 193 -15.08 -4.04 -0.87
N ARG A 194 -15.59 -3.39 0.19
CA ARG A 194 -15.99 -1.99 0.16
C ARG A 194 -14.93 -1.13 0.84
N VAL A 195 -14.35 -0.20 0.09
CA VAL A 195 -13.32 0.71 0.59
C VAL A 195 -13.96 1.96 1.23
N GLY A 196 -14.82 2.63 0.46
CA GLY A 196 -15.59 3.78 0.88
C GLY A 196 -16.77 3.98 -0.06
N VAL A 197 -16.59 4.86 -1.04
CA VAL A 197 -17.51 4.98 -2.19
C VAL A 197 -17.24 3.96 -3.28
N LEU A 198 -16.00 3.44 -3.37
CA LEU A 198 -15.62 2.31 -4.21
C LEU A 198 -15.97 0.99 -3.51
N THR A 199 -16.66 0.12 -4.23
CA THR A 199 -16.81 -1.29 -3.88
C THR A 199 -16.31 -2.15 -5.04
N VAL A 200 -15.36 -3.04 -4.76
CA VAL A 200 -14.99 -4.12 -5.65
C VAL A 200 -15.98 -5.24 -5.45
N GLU A 201 -16.85 -5.46 -6.42
CA GLU A 201 -17.84 -6.55 -6.38
C GLU A 201 -17.20 -7.91 -6.68
N GLY A 202 -16.11 -7.90 -7.45
CA GLY A 202 -15.27 -9.07 -7.68
C GLY A 202 -14.24 -8.83 -8.80
N SER A 203 -13.15 -9.60 -8.74
CA SER A 203 -12.16 -9.71 -9.81
C SER A 203 -11.91 -11.19 -10.13
N SER A 204 -11.73 -11.53 -11.40
CA SER A 204 -11.43 -12.92 -11.81
C SER A 204 -10.00 -13.36 -11.48
N VAL A 205 -9.12 -12.44 -11.08
CA VAL A 205 -7.72 -12.69 -10.70
C VAL A 205 -7.37 -11.84 -9.47
N ALA A 206 -6.27 -12.15 -8.78
CA ALA A 206 -5.78 -11.24 -7.74
C ALA A 206 -5.37 -9.90 -8.39
N ALA A 207 -5.69 -8.79 -7.74
CA ALA A 207 -5.48 -7.46 -8.31
C ALA A 207 -5.35 -6.37 -7.25
N CYS A 208 -4.76 -5.26 -7.65
CA CYS A 208 -4.91 -3.96 -7.01
C CYS A 208 -5.91 -3.13 -7.81
N VAL A 209 -7.00 -2.72 -7.18
CA VAL A 209 -8.04 -1.85 -7.73
C VAL A 209 -8.02 -0.52 -7.00
N ALA A 210 -7.98 0.59 -7.73
CA ALA A 210 -7.97 1.92 -7.12
C ALA A 210 -8.79 2.92 -7.92
N VAL A 211 -9.42 3.89 -7.27
CA VAL A 211 -9.99 5.08 -7.89
C VAL A 211 -9.31 6.31 -7.30
N CYS A 212 -8.70 7.10 -8.15
CA CYS A 212 -8.01 8.34 -7.79
C CYS A 212 -8.72 9.52 -8.45
N SER A 213 -9.14 10.52 -7.68
CA SER A 213 -9.63 11.79 -8.22
C SER A 213 -8.48 12.50 -8.95
N VAL A 214 -8.75 13.06 -10.14
CA VAL A 214 -7.80 13.92 -10.87
C VAL A 214 -7.98 15.38 -10.47
N THR A 215 -9.16 15.74 -9.96
CA THR A 215 -9.48 17.08 -9.44
C THR A 215 -9.14 17.20 -7.95
N PRO A 216 -9.17 18.41 -7.36
CA PRO A 216 -9.06 18.60 -5.91
C PRO A 216 -10.21 17.96 -5.10
N ASP A 217 -11.33 17.63 -5.76
CA ASP A 217 -12.52 17.12 -5.10
C ASP A 217 -12.36 15.68 -4.61
N PRO A 218 -13.09 15.29 -3.54
CA PRO A 218 -13.19 13.89 -3.14
C PRO A 218 -13.70 12.99 -4.27
N VAL A 219 -13.35 11.69 -4.21
CA VAL A 219 -13.77 10.68 -5.20
C VAL A 219 -15.29 10.72 -5.44
N ALA A 220 -16.07 10.86 -4.36
CA ALA A 220 -17.54 10.89 -4.43
C ALA A 220 -18.11 12.02 -5.30
N SER A 221 -17.45 13.19 -5.35
CA SER A 221 -17.95 14.38 -6.05
C SER A 221 -17.13 14.75 -7.29
N SER A 222 -15.98 14.11 -7.48
CA SER A 222 -15.05 14.40 -8.56
C SER A 222 -15.69 14.28 -9.95
N GLY A 223 -15.38 15.24 -10.81
CA GLY A 223 -15.79 15.21 -12.22
C GLY A 223 -14.87 14.36 -13.11
N ARG A 224 -13.68 14.00 -12.62
CA ARG A 224 -12.68 13.26 -13.39
C ARG A 224 -11.84 12.39 -12.45
N MET A 225 -11.84 11.09 -12.70
CA MET A 225 -11.12 10.10 -11.89
C MET A 225 -10.37 9.13 -12.79
N VAL A 226 -9.33 8.49 -12.25
CA VAL A 226 -8.65 7.35 -12.86
C VAL A 226 -8.96 6.12 -12.04
N LEU A 227 -9.58 5.12 -12.68
CA LEU A 227 -9.73 3.76 -12.16
C LEU A 227 -8.52 2.94 -12.62
N LEU A 228 -7.85 2.31 -11.65
CA LEU A 228 -6.77 1.36 -11.87
C LEU A 228 -7.31 -0.06 -11.68
N TYR A 229 -6.93 -0.94 -12.59
CA TYR A 229 -7.08 -2.38 -12.45
C TYR A 229 -5.74 -3.04 -12.77
N SER A 230 -4.87 -3.08 -11.77
CA SER A 230 -3.52 -3.64 -11.89
C SER A 230 -3.53 -5.11 -11.47
N THR A 231 -3.21 -5.99 -12.41
CA THR A 231 -3.14 -7.43 -12.20
C THR A 231 -1.67 -7.88 -12.14
N GLU A 232 -1.41 -9.12 -12.53
CA GLU A 232 -0.07 -9.68 -12.61
C GLU A 232 0.59 -9.35 -13.96
N MET A 233 1.92 -9.33 -14.00
CA MET A 233 2.67 -9.25 -15.25
C MET A 233 3.82 -10.26 -15.28
N VAL A 234 4.17 -10.68 -16.49
CA VAL A 234 5.25 -11.64 -16.78
C VAL A 234 5.96 -11.26 -18.07
N ASN A 235 7.17 -11.77 -18.28
CA ASN A 235 7.80 -11.71 -19.59
C ASN A 235 7.26 -12.81 -20.53
N THR A 236 7.33 -12.57 -21.83
CA THR A 236 7.01 -13.60 -22.84
C THR A 236 7.95 -14.79 -22.68
N GLY A 237 7.39 -15.98 -22.46
CA GLY A 237 8.15 -17.22 -22.26
C GLY A 237 8.84 -17.33 -20.89
N MET A 238 8.45 -16.52 -19.91
CA MET A 238 8.97 -16.63 -18.54
C MET A 238 8.64 -17.99 -17.92
N VAL A 239 9.61 -18.60 -17.23
CA VAL A 239 9.44 -19.89 -16.56
C VAL A 239 9.64 -19.70 -15.06
N VAL A 240 8.66 -20.15 -14.28
CA VAL A 240 8.65 -20.08 -12.81
C VAL A 240 8.45 -21.46 -12.19
N GLY A 241 8.78 -21.58 -10.91
CA GLY A 241 8.44 -22.75 -10.09
C GLY A 241 6.92 -22.95 -9.95
N PRO A 242 6.46 -24.12 -9.46
CA PRO A 242 5.04 -24.40 -9.28
C PRO A 242 4.31 -23.43 -8.35
N ASP A 243 4.99 -23.01 -7.28
CA ASP A 243 4.56 -21.97 -6.32
C ASP A 243 4.76 -20.54 -6.86
N ARG A 244 5.45 -20.40 -7.98
CA ARG A 244 5.85 -19.14 -8.62
C ARG A 244 6.75 -18.25 -7.76
N GLU A 245 7.37 -18.79 -6.70
CA GLU A 245 8.29 -18.05 -5.84
C GLU A 245 9.70 -17.97 -6.45
N MET A 246 10.08 -18.98 -7.24
CA MET A 246 11.38 -19.03 -7.92
C MET A 246 11.24 -18.79 -9.43
N MET A 247 11.93 -17.78 -9.95
CA MET A 247 12.09 -17.56 -11.39
C MET A 247 13.22 -18.45 -11.92
N LYS A 248 12.90 -19.36 -12.87
CA LYS A 248 13.87 -20.26 -13.52
C LYS A 248 14.43 -19.67 -14.81
N ASP A 249 13.58 -18.97 -15.57
CA ASP A 249 13.95 -18.24 -16.78
C ASP A 249 13.18 -16.93 -16.81
N THR A 250 13.90 -15.83 -17.01
CA THR A 250 13.34 -14.48 -17.11
C THR A 250 12.55 -14.26 -18.39
N GLY A 251 12.73 -15.08 -19.43
CA GLY A 251 12.07 -14.91 -20.73
C GLY A 251 12.54 -13.66 -21.48
N ARG A 252 11.69 -13.16 -22.39
CA ARG A 252 11.96 -12.03 -23.28
C ARG A 252 10.81 -11.02 -23.33
N GLY A 253 11.05 -9.87 -23.94
CA GLY A 253 9.98 -8.95 -24.29
C GLY A 253 9.15 -9.46 -25.48
N PRO A 254 7.94 -8.91 -25.68
CA PRO A 254 7.31 -7.89 -24.83
C PRO A 254 6.83 -8.46 -23.48
N ALA A 255 6.59 -7.56 -22.53
CA ALA A 255 5.88 -7.85 -21.29
C ALA A 255 4.44 -8.29 -21.59
N LEU A 256 3.91 -9.20 -20.78
CA LEU A 256 2.52 -9.65 -20.81
C LEU A 256 1.83 -9.24 -19.52
N MET A 257 0.63 -8.68 -19.63
CA MET A 257 -0.25 -8.41 -18.50
C MET A 257 -1.30 -9.53 -18.41
N ARG A 258 -1.51 -10.07 -17.22
CA ARG A 258 -2.54 -11.08 -16.98
C ARG A 258 -3.92 -10.44 -17.14
N CYS A 259 -4.65 -10.82 -18.18
CA CYS A 259 -6.02 -10.36 -18.36
C CYS A 259 -6.93 -10.88 -17.22
N GLY A 260 -7.94 -10.09 -16.91
CA GLY A 260 -9.02 -10.45 -16.01
C GLY A 260 -10.29 -9.65 -16.25
N LYS A 261 -11.33 -10.05 -15.52
CA LYS A 261 -12.65 -9.42 -15.44
C LYS A 261 -12.78 -8.70 -14.11
N LEU A 262 -13.19 -7.44 -14.15
CA LEU A 262 -13.43 -6.62 -12.97
C LEU A 262 -14.89 -6.15 -12.96
N SER A 263 -15.54 -6.24 -11.80
CA SER A 263 -16.81 -5.58 -11.53
C SER A 263 -16.64 -4.67 -10.32
N VAL A 264 -16.93 -3.39 -10.49
CA VAL A 264 -16.94 -2.42 -9.38
C VAL A 264 -18.23 -1.60 -9.39
N THR A 265 -18.62 -1.14 -8.21
CA THR A 265 -19.64 -0.10 -8.03
C THR A 265 -19.00 1.13 -7.39
N LEU A 266 -19.45 2.31 -7.81
CA LEU A 266 -18.97 3.59 -7.33
C LEU A 266 -20.16 4.49 -6.95
N ALA A 267 -20.21 4.89 -5.69
CA ALA A 267 -21.14 5.91 -5.21
C ALA A 267 -20.57 7.31 -5.54
N CYS A 268 -20.80 7.77 -6.77
CA CYS A 268 -20.37 9.09 -7.23
C CYS A 268 -21.57 9.99 -7.57
N LYS A 269 -21.32 11.30 -7.58
CA LYS A 269 -22.29 12.32 -7.97
C LYS A 269 -22.62 12.23 -9.47
N ASP A 270 -23.92 12.25 -9.78
CA ASP A 270 -24.50 12.18 -11.13
C ASP A 270 -23.97 10.97 -11.94
N PRO A 271 -24.13 9.72 -11.44
CA PRO A 271 -23.53 8.53 -12.04
C PRO A 271 -24.01 8.27 -13.48
N GLU A 272 -25.22 8.72 -13.83
CA GLU A 272 -25.81 8.65 -15.17
C GLU A 272 -25.08 9.52 -16.21
N ARG A 273 -24.29 10.51 -15.75
CA ARG A 273 -23.50 11.40 -16.61
C ARG A 273 -22.05 10.93 -16.79
N VAL A 274 -21.66 9.83 -16.13
CA VAL A 274 -20.29 9.34 -16.17
C VAL A 274 -20.05 8.49 -17.42
N SER A 275 -18.93 8.73 -18.09
CA SER A 275 -18.39 7.87 -19.16
C SER A 275 -17.08 7.22 -18.72
N LEU A 276 -16.85 6.00 -19.20
CA LEU A 276 -15.63 5.22 -18.97
C LEU A 276 -14.82 5.12 -20.26
N TYR A 277 -13.52 5.35 -20.17
CA TYR A 277 -12.59 5.16 -21.28
C TYR A 277 -11.39 4.31 -20.85
N ALA A 278 -11.01 3.32 -21.64
CA ALA A 278 -9.70 2.68 -21.51
C ALA A 278 -8.61 3.69 -21.93
N LEU A 279 -7.50 3.74 -21.19
CA LEU A 279 -6.40 4.65 -21.46
C LEU A 279 -5.13 3.92 -21.92
N GLY A 280 -4.37 4.57 -22.79
CA GLY A 280 -2.97 4.22 -23.02
C GLY A 280 -2.07 4.61 -21.84
N PHE A 281 -0.83 4.12 -21.83
CA PHE A 281 0.16 4.48 -20.81
C PHE A 281 0.59 5.97 -20.87
N ASP A 282 0.28 6.63 -21.97
CA ASP A 282 0.44 8.06 -22.22
C ASP A 282 -0.79 8.89 -21.78
N GLY A 283 -1.86 8.23 -21.32
CA GLY A 283 -3.11 8.86 -20.90
C GLY A 283 -4.08 9.18 -22.04
N VAL A 284 -3.78 8.79 -23.29
CA VAL A 284 -4.70 8.96 -24.42
C VAL A 284 -5.88 8.00 -24.27
N ARG A 285 -7.10 8.49 -24.50
CA ARG A 285 -8.32 7.66 -24.56
C ARG A 285 -8.24 6.75 -25.79
N ARG A 286 -8.35 5.45 -25.56
CA ARG A 286 -8.30 4.42 -26.61
C ARG A 286 -9.70 4.00 -27.03
N GLU A 287 -10.50 3.57 -26.08
CA GLU A 287 -11.82 2.98 -26.32
C GLU A 287 -12.81 3.46 -25.26
N LYS A 288 -14.05 3.80 -25.68
CA LYS A 288 -15.14 4.10 -24.74
C LYS A 288 -15.83 2.80 -24.35
N LEU A 289 -15.94 2.54 -23.06
CA LEU A 289 -16.53 1.32 -22.52
C LEU A 289 -17.94 1.59 -21.98
N PRO A 290 -18.85 0.59 -22.04
CA PRO A 290 -20.18 0.74 -21.48
C PRO A 290 -20.13 0.81 -19.95
N VAL A 291 -21.02 1.62 -19.39
CA VAL A 291 -21.31 1.67 -17.96
C VAL A 291 -22.81 1.59 -17.75
N SER A 292 -23.21 1.20 -16.54
CA SER A 292 -24.63 1.18 -16.16
C SER A 292 -24.80 1.83 -14.79
N VAL A 293 -26.03 2.21 -14.45
CA VAL A 293 -26.36 2.68 -13.11
C VAL A 293 -27.28 1.63 -12.47
N VAL A 294 -26.91 1.16 -11.28
CA VAL A 294 -27.68 0.18 -10.51
C VAL A 294 -27.86 0.71 -9.10
N ALA A 295 -29.11 0.80 -8.63
CA ALA A 295 -29.44 1.34 -7.30
C ALA A 295 -28.82 2.72 -7.02
N GLY A 296 -28.77 3.60 -8.03
CA GLY A 296 -28.20 4.94 -7.92
C GLY A 296 -26.66 4.99 -7.84
N GLN A 297 -25.97 3.88 -8.11
CA GLN A 297 -24.51 3.81 -8.15
C GLN A 297 -24.02 3.49 -9.56
N LEU A 298 -22.88 4.05 -9.95
CA LEU A 298 -22.22 3.71 -11.19
C LEU A 298 -21.68 2.28 -11.10
N ARG A 299 -22.04 1.44 -12.05
CA ARG A 299 -21.53 0.08 -12.21
C ARG A 299 -20.62 0.01 -13.42
N VAL A 300 -19.39 -0.44 -13.19
CA VAL A 300 -18.35 -0.62 -14.19
C VAL A 300 -18.02 -2.11 -14.29
N GLN A 301 -17.99 -2.61 -15.53
CA GLN A 301 -17.53 -3.96 -15.86
C GLN A 301 -16.44 -3.85 -16.91
N ILE A 302 -15.28 -4.45 -16.64
CA ILE A 302 -14.12 -4.42 -17.53
C ILE A 302 -13.68 -5.86 -17.80
N GLU A 303 -13.54 -6.22 -19.07
CA GLU A 303 -12.85 -7.42 -19.52
C GLU A 303 -11.60 -6.99 -20.30
N THR A 304 -10.44 -7.05 -19.66
CA THR A 304 -9.19 -6.55 -20.25
C THR A 304 -8.74 -7.30 -21.50
N ALA A 305 -9.19 -8.55 -21.68
CA ALA A 305 -8.91 -9.35 -22.86
C ALA A 305 -9.70 -8.92 -24.11
N SER A 306 -10.80 -8.16 -23.95
CA SER A 306 -11.65 -7.73 -25.06
C SER A 306 -11.33 -6.33 -25.58
N LEU A 307 -10.34 -5.64 -25.00
CA LEU A 307 -9.95 -4.28 -25.39
C LEU A 307 -9.23 -4.29 -26.74
N ALA A 308 -9.58 -3.34 -27.62
CA ALA A 308 -9.14 -3.35 -29.02
C ALA A 308 -7.61 -3.33 -29.20
N ASP A 309 -6.90 -2.44 -28.51
CA ASP A 309 -5.41 -2.35 -28.59
C ASP A 309 -4.70 -3.09 -27.44
N GLY A 310 -5.33 -4.14 -26.91
CA GLY A 310 -4.77 -4.97 -25.84
C GLY A 310 -4.97 -4.42 -24.41
N PRO A 311 -4.56 -5.20 -23.38
CA PRO A 311 -4.85 -4.91 -21.98
C PRO A 311 -4.16 -3.63 -21.50
N THR A 312 -4.84 -2.90 -20.60
CA THR A 312 -4.30 -1.74 -19.88
C THR A 312 -4.77 -1.78 -18.42
N PRO A 313 -3.97 -1.29 -17.47
CA PRO A 313 -4.42 -1.11 -16.11
C PRO A 313 -5.16 0.22 -15.89
N PHE A 314 -5.20 1.12 -16.88
CA PHE A 314 -5.70 2.49 -16.71
C PHE A 314 -7.05 2.73 -17.38
N PHE A 315 -7.97 3.33 -16.64
CA PHE A 315 -9.28 3.72 -17.13
C PHE A 315 -9.66 5.11 -16.61
N GLU A 316 -10.23 5.96 -17.45
CA GLU A 316 -10.76 7.26 -17.05
C GLU A 316 -12.25 7.20 -16.83
N LEU A 317 -12.70 7.74 -15.69
CA LEU A 317 -14.09 8.06 -15.41
C LEU A 317 -14.26 9.57 -15.50
N VAL A 318 -15.16 10.05 -16.36
CA VAL A 318 -15.41 11.48 -16.55
C VAL A 318 -16.91 11.77 -16.55
N ARG A 319 -17.33 12.77 -15.78
CA ARG A 319 -18.70 13.27 -15.77
C ARG A 319 -18.86 14.33 -16.87
N ASN A 320 -19.70 14.06 -17.86
CA ASN A 320 -20.01 14.98 -18.97
C ASN A 320 -21.11 15.97 -18.56
#